data_AF-A0A220W2G7-F1
#
_entry.id   AF-A0A220W2G7-F1
#
_cell.length_a   1.000
_cell.length_b   1.000
_cell.length_c   1.000
_cell.angle_alpha   90.00
_cell.angle_beta   90.00
_cell.angle_gamma   90.00
#
_symmetry.space_group_name_H-M   'P 1'
#
loop_
_entity.id
_entity.type
_entity.pdbx_description
1 polymer ?
#
loop_
_entity_poly.entity_id
_entity_poly.type
_entity_poly.pdbx_seq_one_letter_code
_entity_poly.pdbx_strand_id
1 'polypeptide(L)'
;MQTKTGKLPHSPEIALLIGTLFKQLGGDLTIGPDGRRYSSVPEPEIFDNLPKISALEPCYQPLNDEQHRGAMRLVSGLLHRLGKADKDFLFDLFAEAYVDPEARPI
;
A
#
# COMPACT_ATOMS: atom_id res chain seq x y z
N MET A 1 -12.99 11.68 -24.31
CA MET A 1 -11.79 12.36 -23.77
C MET A 1 -11.15 11.43 -22.75
N GLN A 2 -10.07 10.74 -23.09
CA GLN A 2 -9.29 9.98 -22.10
C GLN A 2 -8.37 10.97 -21.38
N THR A 3 -8.66 11.28 -20.12
CA THR A 3 -7.70 11.96 -19.27
C THR A 3 -6.51 11.02 -19.09
N LYS A 4 -5.36 11.37 -19.68
CA LYS A 4 -4.09 10.71 -19.34
C LYS A 4 -3.91 10.91 -17.83
N THR A 5 -4.20 9.89 -17.03
CA THR A 5 -3.94 9.89 -15.60
C THR A 5 -2.44 9.98 -15.40
N GLY A 6 -1.93 11.20 -15.22
CA GLY A 6 -0.50 11.48 -15.13
C GLY A 6 0.12 10.82 -13.89
N LYS A 7 1.41 10.49 -13.98
CA LYS A 7 2.22 10.11 -12.82
C LYS A 7 2.16 11.22 -11.78
N LEU A 8 2.25 10.84 -10.50
CA LEU A 8 2.46 11.82 -9.43
C LEU A 8 3.86 12.44 -9.57
N PRO A 9 4.07 13.67 -9.08
CA PRO A 9 5.41 14.24 -8.95
C PRO A 9 6.30 13.31 -8.11
N HIS A 10 7.58 13.22 -8.47
CA HIS A 10 8.54 12.48 -7.67
C HIS A 10 8.78 13.22 -6.35
N SER A 11 8.45 12.57 -5.23
CA SER A 11 8.65 13.08 -3.87
C SER A 11 8.60 11.89 -2.91
N PRO A 12 9.73 11.57 -2.25
CA PRO A 12 9.78 10.50 -1.25
C PRO A 12 8.77 10.68 -0.12
N GLU A 13 8.43 11.92 0.24
CA GLU A 13 7.44 12.24 1.27
C GLU A 13 6.03 11.85 0.84
N ILE A 14 5.65 12.16 -0.41
CA ILE A 14 4.37 11.74 -0.99
C ILE A 14 4.31 10.22 -1.07
N ALA A 15 5.39 9.58 -1.51
CA ALA A 15 5.49 8.13 -1.57
C ALA A 15 5.29 7.51 -0.17
N LEU A 16 6.04 8.01 0.83
CA LEU A 16 5.96 7.55 2.21
C LEU A 16 4.55 7.70 2.79
N LEU A 17 3.89 8.83 2.55
CA LEU A 17 2.51 9.06 2.98
C LEU A 17 1.56 8.01 2.36
N ILE A 18 1.64 7.81 1.04
CA ILE A 18 0.80 6.85 0.32
C ILE A 18 1.06 5.42 0.83
N GLY A 19 2.32 5.01 0.98
CA GLY A 19 2.68 3.67 1.47
C GLY A 19 2.24 3.44 2.91
N THR A 20 2.37 4.45 3.78
CA THR A 20 1.91 4.39 5.17
C THR A 20 0.39 4.22 5.22
N LEU A 21 -0.36 5.02 4.47
CA LEU A 21 -1.82 4.90 4.39
C LEU A 21 -2.23 3.53 3.83
N PHE A 22 -1.52 3.02 2.82
CA PHE A 22 -1.78 1.71 2.23
C PHE A 22 -1.61 0.59 3.26
N LYS A 23 -0.48 0.56 3.98
CA LYS A 23 -0.22 -0.41 5.06
C LYS A 23 -1.24 -0.27 6.20
N GLN A 24 -1.58 0.96 6.60
CA GLN A 24 -2.56 1.20 7.67
C GLN A 24 -3.98 0.77 7.29
N LEU A 25 -4.34 0.81 6.00
CA LEU A 25 -5.61 0.27 5.51
C LEU A 25 -5.59 -1.26 5.38
N GLY A 26 -4.49 -1.94 5.71
CA GLY A 26 -4.33 -3.39 5.64
C GLY A 26 -3.79 -3.89 4.30
N GLY A 27 -3.33 -3.01 3.41
CA GLY A 27 -2.62 -3.40 2.21
C GLY A 27 -1.23 -3.94 2.54
N ASP A 28 -0.70 -4.81 1.70
CA ASP A 28 0.62 -5.39 1.89
C ASP A 28 1.54 -5.22 0.68
N LEU A 29 2.83 -5.06 0.94
CA LEU A 29 3.90 -4.98 -0.04
C LEU A 29 4.85 -6.13 0.24
N THR A 30 5.20 -6.91 -0.78
CA THR A 30 6.05 -8.08 -0.60
C THR A 30 7.05 -8.19 -1.75
N ILE A 31 8.26 -8.67 -1.45
CA ILE A 31 9.22 -9.09 -2.47
C ILE A 31 9.20 -10.62 -2.50
N GLY A 32 8.69 -11.18 -3.60
CA GLY A 32 8.61 -12.63 -3.79
C GLY A 32 9.98 -13.28 -3.99
N PRO A 33 10.05 -14.62 -3.92
CA PRO A 33 11.30 -15.38 -4.07
C PRO A 33 11.97 -15.21 -5.44
N ASP A 34 11.21 -14.80 -6.46
CA ASP A 34 11.71 -14.48 -7.80
C ASP A 34 12.26 -13.04 -7.92
N GLY A 35 12.32 -12.31 -6.81
CA GLY A 35 12.72 -10.90 -6.75
C GLY A 35 11.67 -9.93 -7.29
N ARG A 36 10.48 -10.40 -7.66
CA ARG A 36 9.39 -9.52 -8.11
C ARG A 36 8.67 -8.90 -6.92
N ARG A 37 8.14 -7.72 -7.18
CA ARG A 37 7.46 -6.88 -6.19
C ARG A 37 5.95 -6.98 -6.37
N TYR A 38 5.26 -7.29 -5.30
CA TYR A 38 3.81 -7.51 -5.27
C TYR A 38 3.16 -6.56 -4.28
N SER A 39 1.98 -6.07 -4.62
CA SER A 39 1.11 -5.35 -3.70
C SER A 39 -0.22 -6.07 -3.63
N SER A 40 -0.69 -6.39 -2.43
CA SER A 40 -2.00 -7.02 -2.21
C SER A 40 -2.90 -6.08 -1.41
N VAL A 41 -4.19 -6.15 -1.70
CA VAL A 41 -5.24 -5.56 -0.88
C VAL A 41 -5.87 -6.69 -0.08
N PRO A 42 -6.35 -6.43 1.15
CA PRO A 42 -7.01 -7.46 1.93
C PRO A 42 -8.25 -7.95 1.16
N GLU A 43 -8.53 -9.26 1.28
CA GLU A 43 -9.75 -9.83 0.73
C GLU A 43 -10.98 -9.12 1.32
N PRO A 44 -12.11 -9.06 0.59
CA PRO A 44 -13.33 -8.45 1.09
C PRO A 44 -13.94 -9.33 2.20
N GLU A 45 -13.36 -9.26 3.39
CA GLU A 45 -13.94 -9.77 4.62
C GLU A 45 -14.84 -8.70 5.24
N ILE A 46 -15.87 -9.14 5.98
CA ILE A 46 -16.60 -8.24 6.88
C ILE A 46 -15.64 -7.97 8.03
N PHE A 47 -15.15 -6.74 8.14
CA PHE A 47 -14.20 -6.40 9.20
C PHE A 47 -14.98 -6.18 10.49
N ASP A 48 -14.90 -7.14 11.42
CA ASP A 48 -15.44 -6.97 12.78
C ASP A 48 -14.84 -5.73 13.48
N ASN A 49 -13.60 -5.37 13.12
CA ASN A 49 -12.95 -4.11 13.48
C ASN A 49 -12.18 -3.55 12.29
N LEU A 50 -12.66 -2.45 11.72
CA LEU A 50 -11.95 -1.75 10.66
C LEU A 50 -10.61 -1.21 11.16
N PRO A 51 -9.55 -1.28 10.32
CA PRO A 51 -8.27 -0.74 10.70
C PRO A 51 -8.37 0.77 10.89
N LYS A 52 -7.84 1.25 12.02
CA LYS A 52 -7.77 2.68 12.35
C LYS A 52 -6.49 3.27 11.80
N ILE A 53 -6.62 4.36 11.06
CA ILE A 53 -5.50 5.09 10.49
C ILE A 53 -5.00 6.07 11.56
N SER A 54 -3.84 5.81 12.16
CA SER A 54 -3.38 6.57 13.34
C SER A 54 -3.19 8.07 13.09
N ALA A 55 -3.00 8.47 11.84
CA ALA A 55 -2.83 9.86 11.43
C ALA A 55 -4.16 10.63 11.28
N LEU A 56 -5.31 9.98 11.39
CA LEU A 56 -6.62 10.58 11.20
C LEU A 56 -7.39 10.77 12.50
N GLU A 57 -8.06 11.92 12.65
CA GLU A 57 -9.02 12.13 13.73
C GLU A 57 -10.19 11.13 13.64
N PRO A 58 -10.89 10.83 14.75
CA PRO A 58 -11.97 9.85 14.77
C PRO A 58 -13.07 10.08 13.72
N CYS A 59 -13.38 11.34 13.39
CA CYS A 59 -14.40 11.69 12.40
C CYS A 59 -14.00 11.38 10.95
N TYR A 60 -12.71 11.14 10.68
CA TYR A 60 -12.19 10.77 9.35
C TYR A 60 -11.88 9.28 9.22
N GLN A 61 -12.10 8.49 10.29
CA GLN A 61 -11.93 7.04 10.23
C GLN A 61 -13.03 6.39 9.37
N PRO A 62 -12.72 5.31 8.63
CA PRO A 62 -13.77 4.52 7.97
C PRO A 62 -14.77 3.99 9.00
N LEU A 63 -16.06 4.24 8.77
CA LEU A 63 -17.15 3.82 9.65
C LEU A 63 -17.75 2.47 9.26
N ASN A 64 -17.51 2.01 8.03
CA ASN A 64 -18.00 0.75 7.49
C ASN A 64 -17.10 0.22 6.36
N ASP A 65 -17.33 -1.04 5.96
CA ASP A 65 -16.52 -1.71 4.94
C ASP A 65 -16.55 -1.00 3.57
N GLU A 66 -17.66 -0.35 3.22
CA GLU A 66 -17.77 0.37 1.96
C GLU A 66 -16.81 1.57 1.93
N GLN A 67 -16.77 2.36 3.00
CA GLN A 67 -15.85 3.48 3.15
C GLN A 67 -14.40 3.01 3.16
N HIS A 68 -14.10 1.92 3.85
CA HIS A 68 -12.76 1.33 3.87
C HIS A 68 -12.32 0.86 2.47
N ARG A 69 -13.18 0.13 1.75
CA ARG A 69 -12.91 -0.27 0.36
C ARG A 69 -12.73 0.95 -0.55
N GLY A 70 -13.53 1.99 -0.37
CA GLY A 70 -13.37 3.26 -1.10
C GLY A 70 -12.00 3.90 -0.86
N ALA A 71 -11.57 3.99 0.40
CA ALA A 71 -10.25 4.48 0.78
C ALA A 71 -9.13 3.60 0.20
N MET A 72 -9.25 2.28 0.31
CA MET A 72 -8.26 1.33 -0.22
C MET A 72 -8.11 1.46 -1.74
N ARG A 73 -9.22 1.58 -2.48
CA ARG A 73 -9.19 1.78 -3.94
C ARG A 73 -8.52 3.11 -4.32
N LEU A 74 -8.81 4.17 -3.58
CA LEU A 74 -8.20 5.48 -3.81
C LEU A 74 -6.68 5.44 -3.57
N VAL A 75 -6.25 4.89 -2.43
CA VAL A 75 -4.82 4.80 -2.09
C VAL A 75 -4.07 3.86 -3.04
N SER A 76 -4.66 2.71 -3.39
CA SER A 76 -4.08 1.79 -4.39
C SER A 76 -3.90 2.48 -5.76
N GLY A 77 -4.89 3.28 -6.17
CA GLY A 77 -4.80 4.09 -7.38
C GLY A 77 -3.68 5.13 -7.33
N LEU A 78 -3.48 5.78 -6.19
CA LEU A 78 -2.35 6.71 -5.99
C LEU A 78 -1.00 5.98 -6.03
N LEU A 79 -0.89 4.83 -5.36
CA LEU A 79 0.31 3.99 -5.36
C LEU A 79 0.67 3.54 -6.79
N HIS A 80 -0.30 3.16 -7.60
CA HIS A 80 -0.07 2.82 -9.01
C HIS A 80 0.44 3.98 -9.85
N ARG A 81 0.10 5.22 -9.50
CA ARG A 81 0.53 6.44 -10.19
C ARG A 81 1.92 6.93 -9.76
N LEU A 82 2.50 6.38 -8.71
CA LEU A 82 3.87 6.70 -8.30
C LEU A 82 4.88 6.35 -9.40
N GLY A 83 5.96 7.13 -9.45
CA GLY A 83 7.13 6.85 -10.28
C GLY A 83 7.83 5.55 -9.88
N LYS A 84 8.75 5.08 -10.72
CA LYS A 84 9.52 3.86 -10.43
C LYS A 84 10.36 4.05 -9.16
N ALA A 85 11.12 5.14 -9.07
CA ALA A 85 11.99 5.43 -7.92
C ALA A 85 11.21 5.48 -6.59
N ASP A 86 10.02 6.09 -6.58
CA ASP A 86 9.16 6.15 -5.39
C ASP A 86 8.62 4.78 -5.00
N LYS A 87 8.24 3.95 -5.97
CA LYS A 87 7.82 2.57 -5.70
C LYS A 87 8.97 1.75 -5.16
N ASP A 88 10.15 1.85 -5.77
CA ASP A 88 11.36 1.15 -5.32
C ASP A 88 11.65 1.51 -3.86
N PHE A 89 11.64 2.81 -3.54
CA PHE A 89 11.74 3.32 -2.17
C PHE A 89 10.70 2.72 -1.21
N LEU A 90 9.42 2.64 -1.61
CA LEU A 90 8.39 2.07 -0.74
C LEU A 90 8.57 0.57 -0.49
N PHE A 91 8.97 -0.19 -1.51
CA PHE A 91 9.24 -1.61 -1.34
C PHE A 91 10.46 -1.82 -0.44
N ASP A 92 11.50 -1.01 -0.55
CA ASP A 92 12.68 -1.12 0.32
C ASP A 92 12.35 -0.78 1.79
N LEU A 93 11.34 0.06 2.04
CA LEU A 93 10.91 0.42 3.40
C LEU A 93 9.90 -0.53 4.02
N PHE A 94 8.88 -0.94 3.26
CA PHE A 94 7.70 -1.59 3.81
C PHE A 94 7.55 -3.06 3.42
N ALA A 95 8.29 -3.52 2.41
CA ALA A 95 8.09 -4.87 1.95
C ALA A 95 8.77 -5.86 2.88
N GLU A 96 7.99 -6.84 3.32
CA GLU A 96 8.57 -8.02 3.94
C GLU A 96 9.30 -8.78 2.83
N ALA A 97 10.62 -8.89 2.96
CA ALA A 97 11.40 -9.74 2.07
C ALA A 97 11.02 -11.18 2.37
N TYR A 98 10.63 -11.95 1.35
CA TYR A 98 10.56 -13.38 1.50
C TYR A 98 11.99 -13.91 1.70
N VAL A 99 12.38 -14.09 2.96
CA VAL A 99 13.60 -14.81 3.33
C VAL A 99 13.18 -16.28 3.40
N ASP A 100 13.65 -17.09 2.46
CA ASP A 100 13.49 -18.54 2.55
C ASP A 100 14.12 -19.02 3.86
N PRO A 101 13.33 -19.53 4.83
CA PRO A 101 13.86 -19.97 6.11
C PRO A 101 14.78 -21.20 5.98
N GLU A 102 14.80 -21.88 4.81
CA GLU A 102 15.69 -23.00 4.51
C GLU A 102 16.94 -22.62 3.71
N ALA A 103 17.10 -21.35 3.32
CA ALA A 103 18.29 -20.87 2.63
C ALA A 103 19.51 -20.95 3.57
N ARG A 104 20.19 -22.09 3.54
CA ARG A 104 21.48 -22.25 4.22
C ARG A 104 22.49 -21.29 3.57
N PRO A 105 23.31 -20.58 4.37
CA PRO A 105 24.43 -19.83 3.82
C PRO A 105 25.36 -20.79 3.06
N ILE A 106 25.79 -20.37 1.87
CA ILE A 106 26.75 -21.07 1.02
C ILE A 106 28.13 -21.04 1.67
#